data_AF-A0A1M7MEF0-F1
#
_entry.id   AF-A0A1M7MEF0-F1
#
_cell.length_a   1.000
_cell.length_b   1.000
_cell.length_c   1.000
_cell.angle_alpha   90.00
_cell.angle_beta   90.00
_cell.angle_gamma   90.00
#
_symmetry.space_group_name_H-M   'P 1'
#
loop_
_entity.id
_entity.type
_entity.pdbx_description
1 polymer ?
#
loop_
_entity_poly.entity_id
_entity_poly.type
_entity_poly.pdbx_seq_one_letter_code
_entity_poly.pdbx_strand_id
1 'polypeptide(L)' 'MRDDADMCKALAGHTALGRVGEPEEIGDAIATPASEGLRWVTAQRIEVSGGALL' A
#
# COMPACT_ATOMS: atom_id res chain seq x y z
N MET A 1 1.28 -1.64 -17.29
CA MET A 1 0.26 -1.55 -16.23
C MET A 1 0.20 -0.17 -15.63
N ARG A 2 1.30 0.39 -15.09
CA ARG A 2 1.31 1.76 -14.53
C ARG A 2 1.22 2.87 -15.58
N ASP A 3 1.79 2.66 -16.76
CA ASP A 3 1.71 3.60 -17.88
C ASP A 3 0.38 3.51 -18.66
N ASP A 4 -0.53 2.64 -18.22
CA ASP A 4 -1.86 2.47 -18.82
C ASP A 4 -2.89 3.15 -17.91
N ALA A 5 -3.27 4.36 -18.30
CA ALA A 5 -4.17 5.20 -17.52
C ALA A 5 -5.57 4.58 -17.36
N ASP A 6 -6.07 3.87 -18.36
CA ASP A 6 -7.39 3.24 -18.31
C ASP A 6 -7.38 2.07 -17.33
N MET A 7 -6.31 1.28 -17.34
CA MET A 7 -6.13 0.19 -16.38
C MET A 7 -5.93 0.71 -14.94
N CYS A 8 -5.15 1.77 -14.74
CA CYS A 8 -5.02 2.41 -13.42
C CYS A 8 -6.36 2.94 -12.89
N LYS A 9 -7.17 3.56 -13.76
CA LYS A 9 -8.51 4.05 -13.40
C LYS A 9 -9.46 2.93 -13.03
N ALA A 10 -9.44 1.82 -13.78
CA ALA A 10 -10.24 0.64 -13.44
C ALA A 10 -9.85 0.07 -12.07
N LEU A 11 -8.55 -0.02 -11.78
CA LEU A 11 -8.07 -0.55 -10.49
C LEU A 11 -8.39 0.39 -9.32
N ALA A 12 -8.28 1.71 -9.53
CA ALA A 12 -8.63 2.72 -8.53
C ALA A 12 -10.09 2.63 -8.06
N GLY A 13 -11.01 2.20 -8.94
CA GLY A 13 -12.42 1.97 -8.59
C GLY A 13 -12.68 0.76 -7.70
N HIS A 14 -11.67 -0.11 -7.52
CA HIS A 14 -11.74 -1.31 -6.67
C HIS A 14 -10.97 -1.18 -5.36
N THR A 15 -10.49 0.02 -5.01
CA THR A 15 -9.80 0.28 -3.75
C THR A 15 -10.43 1.46 -3.02
N ALA A 16 -10.50 1.41 -1.69
CA ALA A 16 -10.98 2.54 -0.88
C ALA A 16 -10.06 3.78 -1.02
N LEU A 17 -8.79 3.57 -1.35
CA LEU A 17 -7.80 4.62 -1.60
C LEU A 17 -8.15 5.48 -2.84
N GLY A 18 -8.97 4.98 -3.77
CA GLY A 18 -9.44 5.73 -4.94
C GLY A 18 -8.34 6.04 -5.96
N ARG A 19 -7.17 5.42 -5.82
CA ARG A 19 -6.04 5.48 -6.77
C ARG A 19 -5.16 4.24 -6.67
N VAL A 20 -4.30 4.07 -7.66
CA VAL A 20 -3.19 3.11 -7.58
C VAL A 20 -2.11 3.66 -6.65
N GLY A 21 -1.59 2.80 -5.77
CA GLY A 21 -0.47 3.12 -4.89
C GLY A 21 0.86 3.20 -5.65
N GLU A 22 1.77 4.02 -5.14
CA GLU A 22 3.11 4.19 -5.68
C GLU A 22 4.10 3.24 -4.95
N PRO A 23 5.14 2.71 -5.62
CA PRO A 23 6.12 1.82 -5.00
C PRO A 23 6.81 2.40 -3.77
N GLU A 24 7.02 3.71 -3.75
CA GLU A 24 7.62 4.43 -2.64
C GLU A 24 6.80 4.25 -1.36
N GLU A 25 5.46 4.19 -1.47
CA GLU A 25 4.56 4.01 -0.33
C GLU A 25 4.67 2.60 0.27
N ILE A 26 4.99 1.59 -0.55
CA ILE A 26 5.32 0.25 -0.06
C ILE A 26 6.68 0.26 0.63
N GLY A 27 7.64 1.01 0.10
CA GLY A 27 8.94 1.24 0.74
C GLY A 27 8.78 1.83 2.13
N ASP A 28 7.99 2.89 2.27
CA ASP A 28 7.69 3.54 3.55
C ASP A 28 6.97 2.59 4.52
N ALA A 29 6.05 1.78 4.02
CA ALA A 29 5.33 0.79 4.82
C ALA A 29 6.21 -0.36 5.34
N ILE A 30 7.33 -0.66 4.65
CA ILE A 30 8.35 -1.62 5.10
C ILE A 30 9.34 -0.95 6.06
N ALA A 31 9.80 0.25 5.72
CA ALA A 31 10.81 0.97 6.50
C ALA A 31 10.27 1.38 7.88
N THR A 32 8.99 1.74 7.97
CA THR A 32 8.36 2.20 9.20
C THR A 32 8.42 1.15 10.32
N PRO A 33 7.95 -0.11 10.13
CA PRO A 33 8.12 -1.19 11.12
C PRO A 33 9.58 -1.52 11.48
N ALA A 34 10.51 -1.30 10.55
CA ALA A 34 11.94 -1.53 10.79
C ALA A 34 12.61 -0.41 11.62
N SER A 35 11.90 0.69 11.90
CA SER A 35 12.43 1.81 12.68
C SER A 35 12.61 1.46 14.16
N GLU A 36 13.52 2.18 14.85
CA GLU A 36 13.76 1.99 16.29
C GLU A 36 12.51 2.24 17.15
N GLY A 37 11.59 3.09 16.69
CA GLY A 37 10.35 3.42 17.38
C GLY A 37 9.36 2.25 17.44
N LEU A 38 9.45 1.32 16.48
CA LEU A 38 8.59 0.14 16.39
C LEU A 38 9.31 -1.17 16.71
N ARG A 39 10.53 -1.12 17.28
CA ARG A 39 11.34 -2.33 17.59
C ARG A 39 10.67 -3.39 18.45
N TRP A 40 9.62 -3.04 19.19
CA TRP A 40 8.87 -3.93 20.07
C TRP A 40 7.66 -4.59 19.37
N VAL A 41 7.33 -4.15 18.16
CA VAL A 41 6.24 -4.71 17.36
C VAL A 41 6.71 -6.01 16.70
N THR A 42 5.95 -7.09 16.88
CA THR A 42 6.26 -8.40 16.28
C THR A 42 4.98 -9.13 15.89
N ALA A 43 5.11 -10.13 15.01
CA ALA A 43 4.03 -11.01 14.56
C ALA A 43 2.79 -10.29 13.98
N GLN A 44 2.99 -9.09 13.41
CA GLN A 44 1.91 -8.33 12.79
C GLN A 44 1.84 -8.58 11.29
N ARG A 45 0.62 -8.67 10.76
CA ARG A 45 0.33 -8.61 9.32
C ARG A 45 -0.19 -7.21 9.02
N ILE A 46 0.58 -6.44 8.26
CA ILE A 46 0.18 -5.11 7.81
C ILE A 46 -0.28 -5.24 6.36
N GLU A 47 -1.53 -4.85 6.10
CA GLU A 47 -2.05 -4.77 4.75
C GLU A 47 -1.86 -3.36 4.19
N VAL A 48 -1.30 -3.27 2.98
CA VAL A 48 -1.02 -2.01 2.27
C VAL A 48 -1.60 -2.09 0.85
N SER A 49 -2.85 -2.54 0.74
CA SER A 49 -3.53 -2.80 -0.53
C SER A 49 -4.37 -1.63 -1.04
N GLY A 50 -4.35 -0.48 -0.35
CA GLY A 50 -5.29 0.61 -0.59
C GLY A 50 -6.73 0.28 -0.19
N GLY A 51 -6.95 -0.78 0.60
CA GLY A 51 -8.27 -1.23 1.00
C GLY A 51 -9.00 -2.02 -0.09
N ALA A 52 -8.27 -2.79 -0.90
CA ALA A 52 -8.86 -3.64 -1.95
C ALA A 52 -9.71 -4.80 -1.41
N LEU A 53 -9.60 -5.12 -0.12
CA LEU A 53 -10.32 -6.20 0.57
C LEU A 53 -11.31 -5.67 1.63
N LEU A 54 -11.66 -4.38 1.58
CA LEU A 54 -12.60 -3.72 2.50
C LEU A 54 -14.01 -3.58 1.93
#